data_AF-A0A3D1RWP6-F1
#
_entry.id   AF-A0A3D1RWP6-F1
#
_cell.length_a   1.000
_cell.length_b   1.000
_cell.length_c   1.000
_cell.angle_alpha   90.00
_cell.angle_beta   90.00
_cell.angle_gamma   90.00
#
_symmetry.space_group_name_H-M   'P 1'
#
loop_
_entity.id
_entity.type
_entity.pdbx_description
1 polymer ?
#
loop_
_entity_poly.entity_id
_entity_poly.type
_entity_poly.pdbx_seq_one_letter_code
_entity_poly.pdbx_strand_id
1 'polypeptide(L)'
;MATRSCDLDACAHLAFRACTRLRRSRAKLMGARPGLLFNAVTVWIILIVGQASGSAQALTDETLIRVQGQQVSLHGLRMIAADQRCLDGNKFWQCGVKALQALARRLDEPGLQCKVLISLSSSGGTRDTAECWINSDNLNVWLVAQGWALTDGTEQAAFRTAEQSARSKQIGLWRGGFIPPESWRPAPADSTADCSVCTARHQSIIRTRNKRPELDQATD
;
A
#
# COMPACT_ATOMS: atom_id res chain seq x y z
N MET A 1 -12.31 -31.73 37.22
CA MET A 1 -12.28 -32.99 36.46
C MET A 1 -13.05 -32.76 35.16
N ALA A 2 -12.55 -32.87 33.95
CA ALA A 2 -11.24 -33.21 33.42
C ALA A 2 -11.06 -32.41 32.11
N THR A 3 -9.90 -31.79 31.95
CA THR A 3 -9.46 -31.09 30.74
C THR A 3 -8.88 -32.09 29.75
N ARG A 4 -9.23 -32.00 28.46
CA ARG A 4 -8.51 -32.69 27.38
C ARG A 4 -7.84 -31.65 26.50
N SER A 5 -6.51 -31.59 26.66
CA SER A 5 -5.54 -31.04 25.74
C SER A 5 -5.41 -31.95 24.51
N CYS A 6 -5.19 -31.37 23.33
CA CYS A 6 -4.67 -32.08 22.17
C CYS A 6 -3.27 -31.54 21.89
N ASP A 7 -2.29 -32.42 22.07
CA ASP A 7 -0.87 -32.21 21.82
C ASP A 7 -0.55 -32.25 20.31
N LEU A 8 0.40 -31.40 19.95
CA LEU A 8 1.24 -31.48 18.76
C LEU A 8 2.29 -32.58 19.00
N ASP A 9 2.38 -33.57 18.11
CA ASP A 9 3.64 -34.24 17.68
C ASP A 9 3.31 -35.61 17.06
N ALA A 10 3.14 -35.63 15.74
CA ALA A 10 3.24 -36.87 14.98
C ALA A 10 3.45 -36.55 13.50
N CYS A 11 4.71 -36.56 13.07
CA CYS A 11 5.19 -37.18 11.83
C CYS A 11 6.54 -36.60 11.43
N ALA A 12 7.59 -37.00 12.15
CA ALA A 12 8.95 -36.95 11.65
C ALA A 12 9.64 -38.27 11.96
N HIS A 13 10.38 -38.76 10.97
CA HIS A 13 11.37 -39.85 10.99
C HIS A 13 10.86 -41.30 10.77
N LEU A 14 11.26 -41.87 9.63
CA LEU A 14 12.04 -43.13 9.49
C LEU A 14 12.25 -43.36 7.96
N ALA A 15 13.47 -43.12 7.45
CA ALA A 15 14.57 -44.09 7.30
C ALA A 15 14.56 -44.77 5.90
N PHE A 16 15.48 -44.42 5.01
CA PHE A 16 16.86 -44.93 4.85
C PHE A 16 16.98 -46.15 3.92
N ARG A 17 17.50 -45.85 2.72
CA ARG A 17 18.49 -46.59 1.90
C ARG A 17 18.20 -48.01 1.36
N ALA A 18 18.58 -48.11 0.08
CA ALA A 18 19.31 -49.17 -0.61
C ALA A 18 18.50 -50.11 -1.52
N CYS A 19 18.78 -50.08 -2.82
CA CYS A 19 19.53 -51.18 -3.46
C CYS A 19 20.03 -50.76 -4.85
N THR A 20 21.31 -51.02 -5.07
CA THR A 20 22.03 -50.77 -6.32
C THR A 20 21.87 -51.93 -7.32
N ARG A 21 22.11 -51.62 -8.60
CA ARG A 21 22.52 -52.50 -9.73
C ARG A 21 21.41 -53.20 -10.51
N LEU A 22 21.32 -52.83 -11.79
CA LEU A 22 21.38 -53.64 -13.02
C LEU A 22 21.21 -52.64 -14.18
N ARG A 23 21.79 -52.73 -15.37
CA ARG A 23 22.91 -53.44 -15.98
C ARG A 23 23.03 -52.76 -17.36
N ARG A 24 24.26 -52.62 -17.85
CA ARG A 24 24.61 -52.01 -19.15
C ARG A 24 23.87 -52.64 -20.33
N SER A 25 23.50 -51.83 -21.31
CA SER A 25 23.76 -52.14 -22.73
C SER A 25 23.82 -50.86 -23.57
N ARG A 26 24.90 -50.79 -24.36
CA ARG A 26 25.18 -49.78 -25.38
C ARG A 26 24.22 -49.97 -26.56
N ALA A 27 23.70 -48.88 -27.10
CA ALA A 27 23.41 -48.79 -28.53
C ALA A 27 23.78 -47.39 -29.00
N LYS A 28 24.92 -47.30 -29.69
CA LYS A 28 25.23 -46.18 -30.58
C LYS A 28 24.20 -46.20 -31.70
N LEU A 29 23.50 -45.10 -31.94
CA LEU A 29 23.16 -44.72 -33.30
C LEU A 29 23.58 -43.27 -33.51
N MET A 30 24.69 -43.14 -34.24
CA MET A 30 25.04 -41.94 -34.98
C MET A 30 23.99 -41.72 -36.06
N GLY A 31 23.41 -40.53 -36.09
CA GLY A 31 22.59 -40.02 -37.19
C GLY A 31 22.82 -38.52 -37.29
N ALA A 32 23.38 -38.08 -38.41
CA ALA A 32 23.91 -36.75 -38.65
C ALA A 32 22.85 -35.66 -38.85
N ARG A 33 23.27 -34.40 -38.66
CA ARG A 33 22.59 -33.12 -38.96
C ARG A 33 22.36 -32.97 -40.48
N PRO A 34 21.28 -32.30 -40.96
CA PRO A 34 21.20 -30.82 -41.05
C PRO A 34 19.77 -30.29 -40.73
N GLY A 35 19.51 -29.08 -40.23
CA GLY A 35 19.74 -27.78 -40.85
C GLY A 35 18.45 -26.95 -40.74
N LEU A 36 18.58 -25.71 -40.27
CA LEU A 36 17.72 -24.53 -40.52
C LEU A 36 16.25 -24.45 -40.00
N LEU A 37 16.00 -23.34 -39.29
CA LEU A 37 14.73 -22.60 -39.13
C LEU A 37 13.71 -23.10 -38.09
N PHE A 38 14.09 -23.14 -36.80
CA PHE A 38 13.09 -22.99 -35.73
C PHE A 38 12.93 -21.49 -35.40
N ASN A 39 11.89 -20.92 -35.99
CA ASN A 39 11.35 -19.57 -35.90
C ASN A 39 11.90 -18.65 -34.79
N ALA A 40 12.52 -17.57 -35.25
CA ALA A 40 12.89 -16.37 -34.50
C ALA A 40 11.65 -15.59 -34.01
N VAL A 41 10.91 -16.17 -33.08
CA VAL A 41 9.92 -15.44 -32.27
C VAL A 41 10.35 -15.56 -30.80
N THR A 42 11.61 -15.20 -30.52
CA THR A 42 11.93 -14.69 -29.20
C THR A 42 11.24 -13.33 -29.12
N VAL A 43 10.02 -13.33 -28.59
CA VAL A 43 9.30 -12.10 -28.25
C VAL A 43 10.19 -11.37 -27.24
N TRP A 44 10.95 -10.40 -27.73
CA TRP A 44 11.60 -9.39 -26.90
C TRP A 44 10.47 -8.54 -26.30
N ILE A 45 9.82 -9.05 -25.26
CA ILE A 45 8.95 -8.24 -24.41
C ILE A 45 9.88 -7.31 -23.64
N ILE A 46 10.28 -6.21 -24.27
CA ILE A 46 10.83 -5.07 -23.56
C ILE A 46 9.63 -4.44 -22.87
N LEU A 47 9.43 -4.75 -21.59
CA LEU A 47 8.58 -3.94 -20.72
C LEU A 47 9.23 -2.56 -20.66
N ILE A 48 8.79 -1.63 -21.53
CA ILE A 48 9.14 -0.23 -21.42
C ILE A 48 8.43 0.28 -20.17
N VAL A 49 9.10 0.20 -19.03
CA VAL A 49 8.72 0.96 -17.84
C VAL A 49 8.87 2.43 -18.23
N GLY A 50 7.80 3.21 -18.12
CA GLY A 50 7.87 4.65 -18.36
C GLY A 50 8.77 5.29 -17.29
N GLN A 51 9.96 5.74 -17.68
CA GLN A 51 10.89 6.44 -16.82
C GLN A 51 10.91 7.91 -17.25
N ALA A 52 10.62 8.84 -16.34
CA ALA A 52 10.75 10.28 -16.57
C ALA A 52 11.89 10.82 -15.70
N SER A 53 12.90 11.42 -16.31
CA SER A 53 14.09 11.93 -15.62
C SER A 53 14.42 13.34 -16.10
N GLY A 54 14.86 14.21 -15.19
CA GLY A 54 15.33 15.56 -15.53
C GLY A 54 14.71 16.65 -14.66
N SER A 55 14.72 17.90 -15.14
CA SER A 55 14.15 19.03 -14.43
C SER A 55 12.66 18.82 -14.14
N ALA A 56 12.27 19.19 -12.92
CA ALA A 56 10.89 19.12 -12.47
C ALA A 56 10.44 20.41 -11.80
N GLN A 57 9.13 20.61 -11.83
CA GLN A 57 8.47 21.77 -11.25
C GLN A 57 7.27 21.30 -10.44
N ALA A 58 7.16 21.78 -9.20
CA ALA A 58 5.97 21.58 -8.40
C ALA A 58 4.81 22.39 -8.98
N LEU A 59 3.64 21.79 -9.11
CA LEU A 59 2.44 22.50 -9.52
C LEU A 59 1.62 22.87 -8.28
N THR A 60 0.77 23.88 -8.43
CA THR A 60 -0.10 24.36 -7.34
C THR A 60 -1.25 23.39 -7.04
N ASP A 61 -1.57 22.52 -7.99
CA ASP A 61 -2.57 21.47 -7.88
C ASP A 61 -2.02 20.32 -7.03
N GLU A 62 -2.24 20.41 -5.72
CA GLU A 62 -2.02 19.38 -4.68
C GLU A 62 -0.81 18.48 -4.93
N THR A 63 -1.01 17.33 -5.59
CA THR A 63 -0.05 16.23 -5.72
C THR A 63 0.64 16.18 -7.10
N LEU A 64 0.44 17.18 -7.96
CA LEU A 64 0.95 17.19 -9.32
C LEU A 64 2.33 17.82 -9.43
N ILE A 65 3.20 17.17 -10.21
CA ILE A 65 4.49 17.72 -10.62
C ILE A 65 4.61 17.66 -12.14
N ARG A 66 5.41 18.55 -12.72
CA ARG A 66 5.77 18.51 -14.13
C ARG A 66 7.22 18.07 -14.25
N VAL A 67 7.48 16.95 -14.92
CA VAL A 67 8.82 16.40 -15.18
C VAL A 67 9.05 16.41 -16.69
N GLN A 68 10.08 17.12 -17.19
CA GLN A 68 10.36 17.21 -18.63
C GLN A 68 9.14 17.59 -19.51
N GLY A 69 8.24 18.42 -19.00
CA GLY A 69 7.03 18.84 -19.71
C GLY A 69 5.82 17.91 -19.55
N GLN A 70 6.00 16.68 -19.04
CA GLN A 70 4.92 15.76 -18.71
C GLN A 70 4.42 16.00 -17.29
N GLN A 71 3.09 16.01 -17.08
CA GLN A 71 2.50 16.06 -15.75
C GLN A 71 2.32 14.66 -15.18
N VAL A 72 2.80 14.44 -13.96
CA VAL A 72 2.64 13.19 -13.21
C VAL A 72 2.13 13.49 -11.80
N SER A 73 1.29 12.60 -11.27
CA SER A 73 0.83 12.67 -9.88
C SER A 73 1.71 11.82 -9.01
N LEU A 74 2.15 12.32 -7.86
CA LEU A 74 2.91 11.52 -6.90
C LEU A 74 2.03 10.41 -6.30
N HIS A 75 2.52 9.18 -6.34
CA HIS A 75 1.88 7.99 -5.79
C HIS A 75 1.89 7.98 -4.26
N GLY A 76 0.82 7.42 -3.67
CA GLY A 76 0.79 7.00 -2.26
C GLY A 76 0.62 8.15 -1.27
N LEU A 77 0.37 9.37 -1.75
CA LEU A 77 0.25 10.54 -0.90
C LEU A 77 -0.77 11.55 -1.44
N ARG A 78 -1.22 12.41 -0.54
CA ARG A 78 -2.02 13.60 -0.86
C ARG A 78 -1.41 14.82 -0.20
N MET A 79 -1.14 15.84 -1.01
CA MET A 79 -0.70 17.14 -0.53
C MET A 79 -1.90 18.05 -0.25
N ILE A 80 -1.71 19.00 0.67
CA ILE A 80 -2.70 20.06 0.91
C ILE A 80 -2.66 21.10 -0.21
N ALA A 81 -3.80 21.75 -0.44
CA ALA A 81 -3.89 22.87 -1.38
C ALA A 81 -2.90 23.97 -0.99
N ALA A 82 -2.30 24.62 -1.99
CA ALA A 82 -1.23 25.61 -1.76
C ALA A 82 -1.72 26.86 -0.99
N ASP A 83 -2.99 27.22 -1.11
CA ASP A 83 -3.63 28.33 -0.42
C ASP A 83 -4.15 27.96 0.98
N GLN A 84 -4.11 26.66 1.34
CA GLN A 84 -4.56 26.18 2.63
C GLN A 84 -3.78 26.82 3.78
N ARG A 85 -4.53 27.26 4.79
CA ARG A 85 -4.00 27.74 6.07
C ARG A 85 -4.24 26.70 7.16
N CYS A 86 -3.26 26.58 8.05
CA CYS A 86 -3.33 25.69 9.20
C CYS A 86 -3.25 26.51 10.48
N LEU A 87 -3.79 25.94 11.56
CA LEU A 87 -3.72 26.51 12.89
C LEU A 87 -2.57 25.83 13.65
N ASP A 88 -1.74 26.63 14.31
CA ASP A 88 -0.72 26.16 15.25
C ASP A 88 -0.91 26.94 16.56
N GLY A 89 -1.46 26.26 17.57
CA GLY A 89 -1.99 26.92 18.77
C GLY A 89 -3.12 27.90 18.41
N ASN A 90 -2.89 29.19 18.60
CA ASN A 90 -3.84 30.26 18.24
C ASN A 90 -3.41 31.07 17.00
N LYS A 91 -2.38 30.63 16.27
CA LYS A 91 -1.83 31.38 15.13
C LYS A 91 -2.05 30.63 13.81
N PHE A 92 -2.69 31.31 12.86
CA PHE A 92 -2.77 30.82 11.49
C PHE A 92 -1.45 30.99 10.74
N TRP A 93 -1.04 29.97 10.01
CA TRP A 93 0.13 30.00 9.13
C TRP A 93 -0.19 29.39 7.76
N GLN A 94 0.59 29.79 6.75
CA GLN A 94 0.42 29.38 5.35
C GLN A 94 1.04 28.00 5.12
N CYS A 95 0.38 26.95 5.60
CA CYS A 95 0.91 25.60 5.52
C CYS A 95 1.00 25.07 4.09
N GLY A 96 0.02 25.38 3.24
CA GLY A 96 0.02 24.99 1.83
C GLY A 96 1.25 25.52 1.11
N VAL A 97 1.49 26.82 1.22
CA VAL A 97 2.66 27.49 0.64
C VAL A 97 3.96 26.86 1.15
N LYS A 98 4.06 26.56 2.44
CA LYS A 98 5.27 25.94 3.01
C LYS A 98 5.51 24.51 2.52
N ALA A 99 4.45 23.72 2.39
CA ALA A 99 4.52 22.38 1.81
C ALA A 99 4.97 22.43 0.34
N LEU A 100 4.35 23.30 -0.46
CA LEU A 100 4.71 23.48 -1.87
C LEU A 100 6.16 23.97 -2.03
N GLN A 101 6.60 24.92 -1.20
CA GLN A 101 7.99 25.39 -1.19
C GLN A 101 8.98 24.28 -0.79
N ALA A 102 8.60 23.39 0.13
CA ALA A 102 9.44 22.26 0.51
C ALA A 102 9.59 21.26 -0.64
N LEU A 103 8.50 20.96 -1.36
CA LEU A 103 8.53 20.15 -2.57
C LEU A 103 9.40 20.80 -3.66
N ALA A 104 9.18 22.08 -3.97
CA ALA A 104 9.94 22.80 -4.99
C ALA A 104 11.44 22.76 -4.70
N ARG A 105 11.86 23.10 -3.47
CA ARG A 105 13.28 23.02 -3.06
C ARG A 105 13.86 21.62 -3.21
N ARG A 106 13.07 20.59 -2.91
CA ARG A 106 13.52 19.21 -3.05
C ARG A 106 13.67 18.84 -4.52
N LEU A 107 12.75 19.27 -5.40
CA LEU A 107 12.82 19.05 -6.85
C LEU A 107 13.94 19.82 -7.56
N ASP A 108 14.42 20.93 -6.98
CA ASP A 108 15.57 21.69 -7.49
C ASP A 108 16.90 20.92 -7.35
N GLU A 109 16.94 19.87 -6.53
CA GLU A 109 18.09 19.00 -6.40
C GLU A 109 18.29 18.12 -7.65
N PRO A 110 19.54 17.92 -8.11
CA PRO A 110 19.81 17.05 -9.25
C PRO A 110 19.56 15.58 -8.92
N GLY A 111 19.30 14.79 -9.96
CA GLY A 111 19.16 13.33 -9.83
C GLY A 111 17.73 12.83 -9.67
N LEU A 112 16.73 13.63 -10.05
CA LEU A 112 15.34 13.20 -10.08
C LEU A 112 15.10 12.12 -11.15
N GLN A 113 14.49 11.02 -10.71
CA GLN A 113 14.02 9.92 -11.53
C GLN A 113 12.61 9.52 -11.07
N CYS A 114 11.66 9.45 -12.00
CA CYS A 114 10.29 9.06 -11.73
C CYS A 114 9.93 7.81 -12.54
N LYS A 115 9.38 6.81 -11.85
CA LYS A 115 8.83 5.59 -12.44
C LYS A 115 7.32 5.74 -12.52
N VAL A 116 6.80 5.73 -13.74
CA VAL A 116 5.36 5.80 -14.00
C VAL A 116 4.72 4.44 -13.69
N LEU A 117 3.68 4.47 -12.86
CA LEU A 117 2.85 3.33 -12.50
C LEU A 117 1.63 3.30 -13.43
N ILE A 118 1.59 2.30 -14.31
CA ILE A 118 0.45 2.09 -15.23
C ILE A 118 -0.63 1.32 -14.47
N SER A 119 -1.79 1.95 -14.25
CA SER A 119 -2.96 1.27 -13.69
C SER A 119 -3.88 0.77 -14.81
N LEU A 120 -4.11 -0.55 -14.87
CA LEU A 120 -5.01 -1.21 -15.82
C LEU A 120 -6.49 -0.83 -15.61
N SER A 121 -6.82 -0.13 -14.52
CA SER A 121 -8.20 0.23 -14.14
C SER A 121 -8.60 1.67 -14.51
N SER A 122 -7.75 2.44 -15.19
CA SER A 122 -8.06 3.83 -15.55
C SER A 122 -8.88 3.93 -16.83
N SER A 123 -10.10 3.39 -16.81
CA SER A 123 -11.12 3.70 -17.81
C SER A 123 -11.76 5.05 -17.47
N GLY A 124 -11.09 6.14 -17.85
CA GLY A 124 -11.71 7.46 -17.94
C GLY A 124 -11.03 8.57 -17.15
N GLY A 125 -9.84 8.99 -17.60
CA GLY A 125 -9.16 10.20 -17.10
C GLY A 125 -8.56 9.99 -15.69
N THR A 126 -7.42 10.55 -15.31
CA THR A 126 -6.67 11.69 -15.81
C THR A 126 -5.36 11.65 -15.04
N ARG A 127 -4.23 11.62 -15.74
CA ARG A 127 -2.84 11.73 -15.24
C ARG A 127 -2.21 10.43 -14.75
N ASP A 128 -0.98 10.21 -15.21
CA ASP A 128 -0.14 9.09 -14.82
C ASP A 128 0.33 9.28 -13.37
N THR A 129 0.19 8.22 -12.57
CA THR A 129 0.72 8.19 -11.20
C THR A 129 2.18 7.72 -11.23
N ALA A 130 3.06 8.32 -10.43
CA ALA A 130 4.47 8.00 -10.42
C ALA A 130 5.06 7.94 -9.00
N GLU A 131 5.97 7.00 -8.81
CA GLU A 131 6.91 7.05 -7.69
C GLU A 131 8.17 7.77 -8.16
N CYS A 132 8.66 8.74 -7.39
CA CYS A 132 9.82 9.54 -7.75
C CYS A 132 10.92 9.40 -6.69
N TRP A 133 12.16 9.44 -7.15
CA TRP A 133 13.37 9.38 -6.35
C TRP A 133 14.31 10.50 -6.73
N ILE A 134 15.01 11.04 -5.74
CA ILE A 134 16.13 11.94 -5.94
C ILE A 134 17.36 11.20 -5.45
N ASN A 135 18.22 10.81 -6.39
CA ASN A 135 19.29 9.85 -6.14
C ASN A 135 18.72 8.53 -5.59
N SER A 136 19.01 8.16 -4.34
CA SER A 136 18.48 6.97 -3.66
C SER A 136 17.24 7.24 -2.82
N ASP A 137 16.87 8.50 -2.60
CA ASP A 137 15.83 8.87 -1.65
C ASP A 137 14.48 8.95 -2.33
N ASN A 138 13.51 8.17 -1.84
CA ASN A 138 12.14 8.23 -2.32
C ASN A 138 11.50 9.58 -1.93
N LEU A 139 11.22 10.41 -2.93
CA LEU A 139 10.64 11.74 -2.78
C LEU A 139 9.25 11.66 -2.13
N ASN A 140 8.44 10.70 -2.57
CA ASN A 140 7.07 10.52 -2.10
C ASN A 140 7.05 10.23 -0.59
N VAL A 141 7.87 9.25 -0.16
CA VAL A 141 8.00 8.90 1.27
C VAL A 141 8.62 10.06 2.06
N TRP A 142 9.58 10.78 1.49
CA TRP A 142 10.19 11.94 2.14
C TRP A 142 9.18 13.05 2.44
N LEU A 143 8.27 13.37 1.51
CA LEU A 143 7.23 14.37 1.74
C LEU A 143 6.35 14.03 2.93
N VAL A 144 5.94 12.76 3.03
CA VAL A 144 5.14 12.26 4.15
C VAL A 144 5.96 12.25 5.44
N ALA A 145 7.21 11.82 5.39
CA ALA A 145 8.11 11.78 6.54
C ALA A 145 8.43 13.17 7.10
N GLN A 146 8.49 14.19 6.26
CA GLN A 146 8.64 15.60 6.68
C GLN A 146 7.31 16.24 7.09
N GLY A 147 6.19 15.51 6.97
CA GLY A 147 4.86 15.99 7.31
C GLY A 147 4.31 17.02 6.34
N TRP A 148 4.77 17.07 5.09
CA TRP A 148 4.23 17.98 4.05
C TRP A 148 3.07 17.37 3.25
N ALA A 149 2.89 16.05 3.36
CA ALA A 149 1.82 15.30 2.73
C ALA A 149 1.28 14.23 3.70
N LEU A 150 0.07 13.75 3.42
CA LEU A 150 -0.54 12.61 4.11
C LEU A 150 -0.53 11.39 3.22
N THR A 151 -0.69 10.21 3.80
CA THR A 151 -0.94 8.99 3.01
C THR A 151 -2.31 9.09 2.32
N ASP A 152 -2.42 8.60 1.09
CA ASP A 152 -3.69 8.51 0.36
C ASP A 152 -4.54 7.27 0.72
N GLY A 153 -4.11 6.52 1.75
CA GLY A 153 -4.69 5.23 2.12
C GLY A 153 -3.92 4.04 1.53
N THR A 154 -2.76 4.26 0.91
CA THR A 154 -1.88 3.17 0.48
C THR A 154 -1.51 2.24 1.62
N GLU A 155 -1.54 0.93 1.34
CA GLU A 155 -1.18 -0.14 2.28
C GLU A 155 0.33 -0.32 2.45
N GLN A 156 1.14 0.48 1.75
CA GLN A 156 2.59 0.41 1.80
C GLN A 156 3.12 0.85 3.18
N ALA A 157 3.85 -0.06 3.84
CA ALA A 157 4.35 0.13 5.21
C ALA A 157 5.26 1.36 5.36
N ALA A 158 6.04 1.72 4.33
CA ALA A 158 6.93 2.87 4.34
C ALA A 158 6.17 4.19 4.54
N PHE A 159 5.07 4.40 3.82
CA PHE A 159 4.23 5.59 3.93
C PHE A 159 3.57 5.69 5.30
N ARG A 160 3.00 4.58 5.81
CA ARG A 160 2.40 4.56 7.15
C ARG A 160 3.41 4.89 8.26
N THR A 161 4.59 4.29 8.19
CA THR A 161 5.66 4.53 9.17
C THR A 161 6.15 5.97 9.10
N ALA A 162 6.33 6.51 7.89
CA ALA A 162 6.72 7.89 7.68
C ALA A 162 5.70 8.87 8.25
N GLU A 163 4.41 8.64 7.99
CA GLU A 163 3.34 9.52 8.49
C GLU A 163 3.23 9.45 10.02
N GLN A 164 3.29 8.23 10.59
CA GLN A 164 3.26 8.05 12.05
C GLN A 164 4.46 8.74 12.72
N SER A 165 5.64 8.68 12.11
CA SER A 165 6.85 9.38 12.57
C SER A 165 6.68 10.90 12.49
N ALA A 166 6.11 11.42 11.41
CA ALA A 166 5.85 12.85 11.26
C ALA A 166 4.82 13.37 12.29
N ARG A 167 3.77 12.57 12.54
CA ARG A 167 2.76 12.82 13.57
C ARG A 167 3.36 12.86 14.97
N SER A 168 4.13 11.83 15.33
CA SER A 168 4.73 11.73 16.67
C SER A 168 5.76 12.82 16.97
N LYS A 169 6.49 13.25 15.94
CA LYS A 169 7.45 14.36 16.03
C LYS A 169 6.82 15.74 15.88
N GLN A 170 5.51 15.82 15.59
CA GLN A 170 4.77 17.07 15.36
C GLN A 170 5.45 17.98 14.33
N ILE A 171 5.87 17.43 13.19
CA ILE A 171 6.56 18.19 12.14
C ILE A 171 5.65 18.49 10.94
N GLY A 172 5.98 19.55 10.20
CA GLY A 172 5.24 19.97 9.01
C GLY A 172 3.82 20.39 9.35
N LEU A 173 2.85 19.70 8.74
CA LEU A 173 1.43 19.86 8.96
C LEU A 173 1.04 19.47 10.38
N TRP A 174 1.68 18.47 10.98
CA TRP A 174 1.32 17.93 12.31
C TRP A 174 1.63 18.86 13.48
N ARG A 175 2.23 20.02 13.22
CA ARG A 175 2.44 21.09 14.21
C ARG A 175 1.09 21.59 14.71
N GLY A 176 0.92 21.61 16.03
CA GLY A 176 -0.30 22.13 16.65
C GLY A 176 -1.54 21.23 16.50
N GLY A 177 -1.38 19.96 16.12
CA GLY A 177 -2.48 18.99 16.11
C GLY A 177 -3.40 19.05 14.89
N PHE A 178 -2.84 19.36 13.71
CA PHE A 178 -3.58 19.38 12.44
C PHE A 178 -4.53 18.19 12.27
N ILE A 179 -5.78 18.52 11.93
CA ILE A 179 -6.83 17.55 11.62
C ILE A 179 -7.02 17.57 10.09
N PRO A 180 -6.88 16.42 9.41
CA PRO A 180 -7.11 16.33 7.97
C PRO A 180 -8.57 16.71 7.61
N PRO A 181 -8.79 17.34 6.43
CA PRO A 181 -10.11 17.53 5.87
C PRO A 181 -10.97 16.26 5.87
N GLU A 182 -12.28 16.42 6.04
CA GLU A 182 -13.25 15.30 6.05
C GLU A 182 -13.12 14.42 4.81
N SER A 183 -12.96 15.03 3.64
CA SER A 183 -12.83 14.34 2.34
C SER A 183 -11.63 13.40 2.24
N TRP A 184 -10.70 13.47 3.19
CA TRP A 184 -9.50 12.65 3.24
C TRP A 184 -9.57 11.56 4.29
N ARG A 185 -10.50 11.67 5.24
CA ARG A 185 -10.67 10.63 6.25
C ARG A 185 -11.33 9.44 5.57
N PRO A 186 -10.80 8.22 5.77
CA PRO A 186 -11.44 7.04 5.20
C PRO A 186 -12.88 7.02 5.66
N ALA A 187 -13.80 6.75 4.73
CA ALA A 187 -15.19 6.52 5.08
C ALA A 187 -15.22 5.47 6.19
N PRO A 188 -16.08 5.61 7.22
CA PRO A 188 -16.23 4.60 8.24
C PRO A 188 -16.38 3.25 7.54
N ALA A 189 -15.47 2.31 7.81
CA ALA A 189 -15.65 0.95 7.36
C ALA A 189 -17.03 0.53 7.88
N ASP A 190 -17.91 0.12 6.97
CA ASP A 190 -19.23 -0.37 7.31
C ASP A 190 -19.06 -1.62 8.20
N SER A 191 -18.97 -1.39 9.51
CA SER A 191 -18.77 -2.40 10.55
C SER A 191 -20.09 -3.06 10.94
N THR A 192 -21.13 -2.93 10.12
CA THR A 192 -22.40 -3.62 10.34
C THR A 192 -22.25 -5.14 10.26
N ALA A 193 -21.20 -5.67 9.63
CA ALA A 193 -20.87 -7.10 9.66
C ALA A 193 -20.56 -7.61 11.09
N ASP A 194 -19.83 -6.85 11.90
CA ASP A 194 -19.52 -7.20 13.30
C ASP A 194 -20.67 -6.87 14.27
N CYS A 195 -21.60 -5.98 13.87
CA CYS A 195 -22.82 -5.74 14.64
C CYS A 195 -23.81 -6.92 14.60
N SER A 196 -23.69 -7.84 13.63
CA SER A 196 -24.61 -8.98 13.51
C SER A 196 -24.46 -10.00 14.65
N VAL A 197 -23.22 -10.25 15.09
CA VAL A 197 -22.92 -11.26 16.13
C VAL A 197 -23.35 -10.79 17.52
N CYS A 198 -23.10 -9.52 17.85
CA CYS A 198 -23.54 -8.92 19.12
C CYS A 198 -25.07 -8.80 19.19
N THR A 199 -25.73 -8.48 18.08
CA THR A 199 -27.20 -8.38 18.01
C THR A 199 -27.86 -9.76 18.15
N ALA A 200 -27.34 -10.80 17.49
CA ALA A 200 -27.87 -12.16 17.61
C ALA A 200 -27.74 -12.71 19.04
N ARG A 201 -26.59 -12.47 19.70
CA ARG A 201 -26.37 -12.89 21.09
C ARG A 201 -27.30 -12.16 22.07
N HIS A 202 -27.48 -10.85 21.89
CA HIS A 202 -28.41 -10.07 22.71
C HIS A 202 -29.85 -10.56 22.57
N GLN A 203 -30.32 -10.80 21.34
CA GLN A 203 -31.67 -11.31 21.09
C GLN A 203 -31.92 -12.70 21.71
N SER A 204 -30.90 -13.56 21.78
CA SER A 204 -30.98 -14.88 22.43
C SER A 204 -31.16 -14.77 23.96
N ILE A 205 -30.44 -13.83 24.59
CA ILE A 205 -30.55 -13.56 26.04
C ILE A 205 -31.94 -13.02 26.40
N ILE A 206 -32.49 -12.13 25.59
CA ILE A 206 -33.84 -11.58 25.82
C ILE A 206 -34.90 -12.68 25.67
N ARG A 207 -34.80 -13.54 24.64
CA ARG A 207 -35.74 -14.67 24.47
C ARG A 207 -35.71 -15.63 25.65
N THR A 208 -34.54 -16.00 26.14
CA THR A 208 -34.42 -16.91 27.29
C THR A 208 -34.95 -16.27 28.58
N ARG A 209 -34.72 -14.97 28.78
CA ARG A 209 -35.28 -14.23 29.93
C ARG A 209 -36.80 -14.18 29.91
N ASN A 210 -37.41 -13.95 28.75
CA ASN A 210 -38.86 -13.86 28.61
C ASN A 210 -39.56 -15.23 28.71
N LYS A 211 -38.86 -16.33 28.42
CA LYS A 211 -39.39 -17.69 28.56
C LYS A 211 -39.40 -18.20 30.01
N ARG A 212 -38.54 -17.65 30.89
CA ARG A 212 -38.42 -18.08 32.29
C ARG A 212 -39.74 -17.87 33.09
N PRO A 213 -40.42 -16.71 33.02
CA PRO A 213 -41.71 -16.51 33.67
C PRO A 213 -42.82 -17.46 33.19
N GLU A 214 -42.78 -17.87 31.92
CA GLU A 214 -43.78 -18.77 31.32
C GLU A 214 -43.58 -20.22 31.76
N LEU A 215 -42.34 -20.61 32.06
CA LEU A 215 -42.04 -21.92 32.64
C LEU A 215 -42.49 -22.01 34.11
N ASP A 216 -42.31 -20.93 34.86
CA ASP A 216 -42.65 -20.87 36.30
C ASP A 216 -44.17 -20.90 36.53
N GLN A 217 -44.98 -20.44 35.55
CA GLN A 217 -46.45 -20.48 35.59
C GLN A 217 -47.06 -21.81 35.11
N ALA A 218 -46.27 -22.68 34.46
CA ALA A 218 -46.72 -23.97 33.94
C ALA A 218 -46.45 -25.13 34.92
N THR A 219 -45.89 -24.83 36.09
CA THR A 219 -45.49 -25.80 37.14
C THR A 219 -46.38 -25.79 38.39
N ASP A 220 -47.47 -25.02 38.39
CA ASP A 220 -48.58 -25.09 39.37
C ASP A 220 -49.81 -25.76 38.74
#